data_AF-A6NWM7-F1
#
_entry.id   AF-A6NWM7-F1
#
_cell.length_a   1.000
_cell.length_b   1.000
_cell.length_c   1.000
_cell.angle_alpha   90.00
_cell.angle_beta   90.00
_cell.angle_gamma   90.00
#
_symmetry.space_group_name_H-M   'P 1'
#
loop_
_entity.id
_entity.type
_entity.pdbx_description
1 polymer ?
#
loop_
_entity_poly.entity_id
_entity_poly.type
_entity_poly.pdbx_seq_one_letter_code
_entity_poly.pdbx_strand_id
1 'polypeptide(L)'
;MHFTVLTAVTLPENCGQAINLPATVRINELVAALRRARFGDNAAKDALDSELVETQVRFEQMVEDLVDNRLLPYCENIEDRAYLEFVDCTEECRREYENDGEVMVRLVNGKWLPMYDHQIYNTYEVYEGKVYQRNFGPLHHRKRTKRAKQMKVMKIPFRKQYSDYKEYAEKYGNYEKGDGTDAYGYYLNPNAEWDWFQIGGRWPNRFLVKSNCCTVFSGELSFFLKDEPDEETPDGYCWVTGARKKDIAWDVMKALFIQREKEIFLKCEEWYRDGTLPNGSWSMFITDKGVESWGSLLYAKGETLEECLRRKGLSEEYQYPLGTYALLSDDGWTDRYRMGCEDENMNSENERQWDQAVQQYIASLPDDAMLVSVDCHI
;
A
#
# COMPACT_ATOMS: atom_id res chain seq x y z
N MET A 1 2.44 0.40 -5.73
CA MET A 1 1.13 -0.28 -5.64
C MET A 1 0.70 -0.28 -4.18
N HIS A 2 -0.59 -0.11 -3.86
CA HIS A 2 -1.04 -0.13 -2.45
C HIS A 2 -1.76 -1.44 -2.10
N PHE A 3 -1.53 -1.93 -0.88
CA PHE A 3 -2.15 -3.16 -0.39
C PHE A 3 -2.39 -3.12 1.13
N THR A 4 -3.31 -3.97 1.61
CA THR A 4 -3.67 -4.03 3.03
C THR A 4 -2.80 -5.00 3.80
N VAL A 5 -2.34 -4.57 4.97
CA VAL A 5 -1.74 -5.45 5.97
C VAL A 5 -2.61 -5.42 7.22
N LEU A 6 -2.94 -6.61 7.73
CA LEU A 6 -3.57 -6.76 9.04
C LEU A 6 -2.49 -7.14 10.06
N THR A 7 -2.39 -6.37 11.13
CA THR A 7 -1.51 -6.70 12.26
C THR A 7 -2.27 -6.60 13.58
N ALA A 8 -1.71 -7.19 14.63
CA ALA A 8 -2.21 -7.08 15.98
C ALA A 8 -1.10 -6.64 16.93
N VAL A 9 -1.44 -5.73 17.84
CA VAL A 9 -0.52 -5.25 18.89
C VAL A 9 -1.08 -5.57 20.27
N THR A 10 -0.17 -5.96 21.17
CA THR A 10 -0.50 -6.17 22.58
C THR A 10 -0.46 -4.84 23.30
N LEU A 11 -1.59 -4.44 23.87
CA LEU A 11 -1.67 -3.21 24.64
C LEU A 11 -1.14 -3.43 26.07
N PRO A 12 -0.45 -2.44 26.68
CA PRO A 12 -0.06 -2.50 28.09
C PRO A 12 -1.26 -2.67 29.04
N GLU A 13 -1.02 -3.26 30.22
CA GLU A 13 -2.05 -3.39 31.25
C GLU A 13 -2.68 -2.04 31.62
N ASN A 14 -4.00 -2.02 31.78
CA ASN A 14 -4.81 -0.83 32.08
C ASN A 14 -4.86 0.26 30.99
N CYS A 15 -4.28 0.00 29.81
CA CYS A 15 -4.35 0.96 28.71
C CYS A 15 -5.81 1.20 28.29
N GLY A 16 -6.17 2.47 28.11
CA GLY A 16 -7.51 2.89 27.71
C GLY A 16 -8.58 2.89 28.83
N GLN A 17 -8.27 2.45 30.05
CA GLN A 17 -9.21 2.51 31.18
C GLN A 17 -9.59 3.94 31.60
N ALA A 18 -8.72 4.91 31.30
CA ALA A 18 -8.97 6.32 31.58
C ALA A 18 -9.87 7.00 30.51
N ILE A 19 -10.03 6.39 29.33
CA ILE A 19 -10.85 6.98 28.27
C ILE A 19 -12.31 6.62 28.57
N ASN A 20 -13.04 7.59 29.10
CA ASN A 20 -14.50 7.50 29.25
C ASN A 20 -15.14 8.50 28.30
N LEU A 21 -15.89 8.01 27.32
CA LEU A 21 -16.73 8.90 26.51
C LEU A 21 -17.85 9.48 27.39
N PRO A 22 -17.97 10.82 27.47
CA PRO A 22 -19.14 11.44 28.07
C PRO A 22 -20.41 10.95 27.37
N ALA A 23 -21.51 10.77 28.10
CA ALA A 23 -22.78 10.29 27.52
C ALA A 23 -23.33 11.19 26.40
N THR A 24 -22.82 12.41 26.27
CA THR A 24 -23.18 13.40 25.25
C THR A 24 -22.38 13.31 23.97
N VAL A 25 -21.25 12.59 23.94
CA VAL A 25 -20.36 12.47 22.77
C VAL A 25 -20.40 11.04 22.28
N ARG A 26 -20.55 10.86 20.96
CA ARG A 26 -20.48 9.53 20.34
C ARG A 26 -19.09 9.31 19.75
N ILE A 27 -18.61 8.06 19.73
CA ILE A 27 -17.26 7.77 19.22
C ILE A 27 -17.08 8.15 17.74
N ASN A 28 -18.13 8.09 16.93
CA ASN A 28 -18.08 8.51 15.52
C ASN A 28 -17.79 10.01 15.37
N GLU A 29 -18.27 10.86 16.27
CA GLU A 29 -17.97 12.28 16.29
C GLU A 29 -16.49 12.52 16.62
N LEU A 30 -15.96 11.79 17.61
CA LEU A 30 -14.54 11.85 17.97
C LEU A 30 -13.63 11.35 16.83
N VAL A 31 -13.93 10.20 16.26
CA VAL A 31 -13.18 9.61 15.13
C VAL A 31 -13.19 10.55 13.92
N ALA A 32 -14.34 11.11 13.56
CA ALA A 32 -14.45 12.06 12.45
C ALA A 32 -13.66 13.35 12.73
N ALA A 33 -13.73 13.89 13.95
CA ALA A 33 -12.99 15.07 14.35
C ALA A 33 -11.46 14.85 14.29
N LEU A 34 -10.97 13.72 14.79
CA LEU A 34 -9.55 13.38 14.76
C LEU A 34 -9.03 13.19 13.32
N ARG A 35 -9.79 12.48 12.48
CA ARG A 35 -9.44 12.31 11.06
C ARG A 35 -9.35 13.66 10.33
N ARG A 36 -10.32 14.55 10.53
CA ARG A 36 -10.32 15.90 9.92
C ARG A 36 -9.18 16.79 10.41
N ALA A 37 -8.85 16.71 11.70
CA ALA A 37 -7.76 17.46 12.30
C ALA A 37 -6.41 17.13 11.67
N ARG A 38 -6.18 15.86 11.26
CA ARG A 38 -4.97 15.45 10.53
C ARG A 38 -4.82 16.13 9.15
N PHE A 39 -5.92 16.63 8.58
CA PHE A 39 -5.92 17.46 7.35
C PHE A 39 -5.96 18.97 7.61
N GLY A 40 -5.81 19.39 8.87
CA GLY A 40 -5.79 20.80 9.27
C GLY A 40 -7.17 21.40 9.61
N ASP A 41 -8.27 20.64 9.49
CA ASP A 41 -9.58 21.07 9.97
C ASP A 41 -9.77 20.71 11.44
N ASN A 42 -9.44 21.65 12.32
CA ASN A 42 -9.53 21.46 13.77
C ASN A 42 -10.89 21.88 14.36
N ALA A 43 -11.84 22.43 13.57
CA ALA A 43 -13.04 23.04 14.13
C ALA A 43 -13.89 22.07 14.96
N ALA A 44 -14.06 20.84 14.47
CA ALA A 44 -14.80 19.79 15.20
C ALA A 44 -14.03 19.27 16.41
N LYS A 45 -12.70 19.18 16.30
CA LYS A 45 -11.82 18.74 17.39
C LYS A 45 -11.78 19.77 18.52
N ASP A 46 -11.70 21.05 18.19
CA ASP A 46 -11.65 22.16 19.15
C ASP A 46 -12.98 22.37 19.90
N ALA A 47 -14.09 21.84 19.35
CA ALA A 47 -15.40 21.85 20.00
C ALA A 47 -15.59 20.70 21.01
N LEU A 48 -14.74 19.67 20.97
CA LEU A 48 -14.76 18.54 21.90
C LEU A 48 -14.03 18.88 23.21
N ASP A 49 -14.33 18.11 24.25
CA ASP A 49 -13.62 18.21 25.52
C ASP A 49 -12.12 17.93 25.32
N SER A 50 -11.27 18.85 25.76
CA SER A 50 -9.83 18.77 25.51
C SER A 50 -9.15 17.61 26.24
N GLU A 51 -9.63 17.23 27.43
CA GLU A 51 -9.06 16.10 28.18
C GLU A 51 -9.37 14.77 27.49
N LEU A 52 -10.60 14.60 26.97
CA LEU A 52 -10.97 13.45 26.14
C LEU A 52 -10.09 13.36 24.89
N VAL A 53 -9.95 14.47 24.14
CA VAL A 53 -9.16 14.51 22.91
C VAL A 53 -7.69 14.20 23.19
N GLU A 54 -7.10 14.81 24.23
CA GLU A 54 -5.71 14.54 24.60
C GLU A 54 -5.47 13.09 25.01
N THR A 55 -6.40 12.50 25.78
CA THR A 55 -6.29 11.11 26.22
C THR A 55 -6.38 10.15 25.02
N GLN A 56 -7.30 10.41 24.09
CA GLN A 56 -7.45 9.61 22.87
C GLN A 56 -6.22 9.75 21.95
N VAL A 57 -5.68 10.96 21.76
CA VAL A 57 -4.48 11.17 20.94
C VAL A 57 -3.27 10.43 21.51
N ARG A 58 -3.07 10.45 22.83
CA ARG A 58 -1.98 9.70 23.48
C ARG A 58 -2.15 8.19 23.30
N PHE A 59 -3.38 7.71 23.35
CA PHE A 59 -3.69 6.30 23.07
C PHE A 59 -3.35 5.94 21.62
N GLU A 60 -3.76 6.76 20.65
CA GLU A 60 -3.45 6.52 19.24
C GLU A 60 -1.94 6.55 18.97
N GLN A 61 -1.20 7.52 19.53
CA GLN A 61 0.26 7.60 19.39
C GLN A 61 0.95 6.34 19.91
N MET A 62 0.50 5.81 21.05
CA MET A 62 1.05 4.56 21.58
C MET A 62 0.76 3.36 20.65
N VAL A 63 -0.42 3.30 20.04
CA VAL A 63 -0.76 2.25 19.06
C VAL A 63 0.06 2.41 17.78
N GLU A 64 0.24 3.64 17.29
CA GLU A 64 1.12 3.99 16.17
C GLU A 64 2.55 3.49 16.45
N ASP A 65 3.15 3.86 17.58
CA ASP A 65 4.49 3.43 17.97
C ASP A 65 4.63 1.89 18.00
N LEU A 66 3.61 1.18 18.50
CA LEU A 66 3.62 -0.29 18.53
C LEU A 66 3.58 -0.88 17.13
N VAL A 67 2.76 -0.32 16.23
CA VAL A 67 2.64 -0.78 14.84
C VAL A 67 3.91 -0.46 14.05
N ASP A 68 4.46 0.74 14.21
CA ASP A 68 5.69 1.18 13.56
C ASP A 68 6.85 0.24 13.90
N ASN A 69 7.02 -0.09 15.18
CA ASN A 69 8.06 -1.02 15.63
C ASN A 69 7.91 -2.42 15.04
N ARG A 70 6.67 -2.89 14.79
CA ARG A 70 6.44 -4.19 14.14
C ARG A 70 6.76 -4.16 12.65
N LEU A 71 6.46 -3.06 11.97
CA LEU A 71 6.66 -2.92 10.54
C LEU A 71 8.11 -2.63 10.17
N LEU A 72 8.85 -1.94 11.06
CA LEU A 72 10.21 -1.46 10.82
C LEU A 72 11.15 -2.50 10.20
N PRO A 73 11.20 -3.78 10.66
CA PRO A 73 12.07 -4.80 10.08
C PRO A 73 11.79 -5.13 8.61
N TYR A 74 10.66 -4.71 8.06
CA TYR A 74 10.21 -4.98 6.70
C TYR A 74 10.28 -3.75 5.78
N CYS A 75 10.83 -2.64 6.28
CA CYS A 75 11.04 -1.43 5.48
C CYS A 75 12.17 -1.64 4.46
N GLU A 76 11.90 -1.40 3.18
CA GLU A 76 12.91 -1.44 2.11
C GLU A 76 14.02 -0.40 2.33
N ASN A 77 13.62 0.79 2.79
CA ASN A 77 14.50 1.95 2.94
C ASN A 77 15.08 2.08 4.36
N ILE A 78 15.18 0.97 5.11
CA ILE A 78 15.77 0.99 6.45
C ILE A 78 17.27 1.29 6.38
N GLU A 79 17.72 2.29 7.12
CA GLU A 79 19.15 2.67 7.15
C GLU A 79 19.96 1.88 8.19
N ASP A 80 19.28 1.27 9.17
CA ASP A 80 19.94 0.51 10.23
C ASP A 80 20.56 -0.78 9.68
N ARG A 81 21.90 -0.83 9.70
CA ARG A 81 22.73 -1.96 9.25
C ARG A 81 22.38 -3.28 9.95
N ALA A 82 21.71 -3.27 11.11
CA ALA A 82 21.27 -4.49 11.78
C ALA A 82 20.22 -5.29 10.98
N TYR A 83 19.52 -4.64 10.05
CA TYR A 83 18.49 -5.26 9.21
C TYR A 83 18.94 -5.47 7.76
N LEU A 84 20.17 -5.09 7.42
CA LEU A 84 20.66 -5.08 6.05
C LEU A 84 21.68 -6.18 5.80
N GLU A 85 21.57 -6.81 4.63
CA GLU A 85 22.55 -7.74 4.12
C GLU A 85 23.35 -7.10 2.99
N PHE A 86 24.66 -7.30 3.01
CA PHE A 86 25.53 -6.83 1.93
C PHE A 86 25.50 -7.80 0.76
N VAL A 87 25.11 -7.30 -0.42
CA VAL A 87 25.16 -8.05 -1.67
C VAL A 87 26.41 -7.64 -2.45
N ASP A 88 27.34 -8.59 -2.58
CA ASP A 88 28.57 -8.40 -3.34
C ASP A 88 28.28 -8.38 -4.86
N CYS A 89 28.48 -7.22 -5.47
CA CYS A 89 28.34 -6.99 -6.91
C CYS A 89 29.69 -6.66 -7.56
N THR A 90 30.82 -7.03 -6.95
CA THR A 90 32.15 -6.62 -7.40
C THR A 90 32.42 -7.04 -8.85
N GLU A 91 32.05 -8.26 -9.21
CA GLU A 91 32.27 -8.77 -10.57
C GLU A 91 31.31 -8.14 -11.59
N GLU A 92 30.09 -7.79 -11.20
CA GLU A 92 29.17 -7.04 -12.06
C GLU A 92 29.67 -5.62 -12.28
N CYS A 93 30.07 -4.93 -11.20
CA CYS A 93 30.70 -3.62 -11.25
C CYS A 93 31.95 -3.63 -12.14
N ARG A 94 32.82 -4.65 -12.02
CA ARG A 94 33.98 -4.84 -12.89
C ARG A 94 33.53 -5.03 -14.35
N ARG A 95 32.57 -5.91 -14.61
CA ARG A 95 32.06 -6.18 -15.98
C ARG A 95 31.49 -4.92 -16.63
N GLU A 96 30.72 -4.12 -15.89
CA GLU A 96 30.14 -2.85 -16.34
C GLU A 96 31.23 -1.84 -16.66
N TYR A 97 32.16 -1.62 -15.73
CA TYR A 97 33.33 -0.75 -15.95
C TYR A 97 34.10 -1.16 -17.22
N GLU A 98 34.29 -2.47 -17.41
CA GLU A 98 35.13 -2.99 -18.48
C GLU A 98 34.50 -2.94 -19.87
N ASN A 99 33.20 -3.17 -19.96
CA ASN A 99 32.50 -3.41 -21.21
C ASN A 99 31.47 -2.34 -21.57
N ASP A 100 31.05 -1.52 -20.61
CA ASP A 100 30.01 -0.51 -20.81
C ASP A 100 30.56 0.93 -20.83
N GLY A 101 29.66 1.89 -20.97
CA GLY A 101 29.98 3.30 -20.98
C GLY A 101 28.75 4.19 -20.97
N GLU A 102 28.96 5.46 -20.65
CA GLU A 102 27.87 6.42 -20.56
C GLU A 102 27.62 7.12 -21.90
N VAL A 103 26.34 7.34 -22.21
CA VAL A 103 25.94 8.16 -23.35
C VAL A 103 26.06 9.64 -22.98
N MET A 104 27.02 10.29 -23.62
CA MET A 104 27.33 11.70 -23.41
C MET A 104 26.82 12.54 -24.57
N VAL A 105 26.32 13.74 -24.26
CA VAL A 105 25.89 14.74 -25.22
C VAL A 105 26.81 15.95 -25.16
N ARG A 106 27.39 16.29 -26.31
CA ARG A 106 28.12 17.54 -26.49
C ARG A 106 27.13 18.65 -26.79
N LEU A 107 27.00 19.58 -25.86
CA LEU A 107 26.22 20.80 -26.02
C LEU A 107 26.87 21.74 -27.05
N VAL A 108 26.09 22.73 -27.50
CA VAL A 108 26.54 23.73 -28.50
C VAL A 108 27.71 24.58 -27.98
N ASN A 109 27.80 24.80 -26.66
CA ASN A 109 28.93 25.47 -26.02
C ASN A 109 30.20 24.60 -25.93
N GLY A 110 30.15 23.36 -26.43
CA GLY A 110 31.26 22.43 -26.45
C GLY A 110 31.39 21.53 -25.21
N LYS A 111 30.62 21.76 -24.14
CA LYS A 111 30.63 20.95 -22.92
C LYS A 111 30.01 19.57 -23.18
N TRP A 112 30.62 18.51 -22.65
CA TRP A 112 30.04 17.17 -22.61
C TRP A 112 29.31 16.96 -21.29
N LEU A 113 28.10 16.41 -21.36
CA LEU A 113 27.28 16.07 -20.19
C LEU A 113 26.60 14.71 -20.39
N PRO A 114 26.35 13.97 -19.31
CA PRO A 114 25.51 12.77 -19.32
C PRO A 114 24.13 13.04 -19.95
N MET A 115 23.58 12.06 -20.68
CA MET A 115 22.26 12.23 -21.30
C MET A 115 21.13 12.50 -20.29
N TYR A 116 21.27 12.02 -19.05
CA TYR A 116 20.30 12.21 -17.96
C TYR A 116 20.62 13.42 -17.07
N ASP A 117 21.67 14.19 -17.38
CA ASP A 117 21.92 15.46 -16.69
C ASP A 117 20.70 16.39 -16.85
N HIS A 118 20.27 17.03 -15.75
CA HIS A 118 19.10 17.91 -15.71
C HIS A 118 19.10 18.98 -16.82
N GLN A 119 20.27 19.47 -17.24
CA GLN A 119 20.40 20.48 -18.30
C GLN A 119 20.02 19.93 -19.68
N ILE A 120 20.15 18.61 -19.87
CA ILE A 120 19.74 17.91 -21.07
C ILE A 120 18.33 17.39 -20.88
N TYR A 121 18.09 16.54 -19.88
CA TYR A 121 16.85 15.78 -19.70
C TYR A 121 15.58 16.65 -19.74
N ASN A 122 15.64 17.86 -19.15
CA ASN A 122 14.50 18.77 -19.09
C ASN A 122 14.10 19.36 -20.44
N THR A 123 15.04 19.50 -21.38
CA THR A 123 14.81 20.21 -22.65
C THR A 123 14.97 19.31 -23.88
N TYR A 124 15.86 18.34 -23.79
CA TYR A 124 16.30 17.51 -24.89
C TYR A 124 16.15 16.03 -24.53
N GLU A 125 16.04 15.20 -25.55
CA GLU A 125 16.07 13.75 -25.46
C GLU A 125 16.96 13.18 -26.54
N VAL A 126 17.59 12.04 -26.26
CA VAL A 126 18.36 11.27 -27.24
C VAL A 126 17.47 10.17 -27.79
N TYR A 127 17.31 10.12 -29.10
CA TYR A 127 16.54 9.09 -29.79
C TYR A 127 17.31 8.66 -31.04
N GLU A 128 17.51 7.35 -31.22
CA GLU A 128 18.29 6.78 -32.35
C GLU A 128 19.65 7.47 -32.57
N GLY A 129 20.40 7.72 -31.48
CA GLY A 129 21.73 8.33 -31.52
C GLY A 129 21.75 9.81 -31.91
N LYS A 130 20.60 10.51 -31.92
CA LYS A 130 20.48 11.93 -32.26
C LYS A 130 19.75 12.68 -31.14
N VAL A 131 20.08 13.96 -30.98
CA VAL A 131 19.41 14.84 -30.01
C VAL A 131 18.17 15.48 -30.63
N TYR A 132 17.07 15.47 -29.89
CA TYR A 132 15.80 16.13 -30.19
C TYR A 132 15.42 17.04 -29.04
N GLN A 133 14.66 18.10 -29.33
CA GLN A 133 14.02 18.89 -28.28
C GLN A 133 12.70 18.22 -27.90
N ARG A 134 12.45 18.07 -26.60
CA ARG A 134 11.20 17.58 -26.04
C ARG A 134 10.10 18.63 -26.17
N ASN A 135 8.85 18.21 -26.13
CA ASN A 135 7.69 19.07 -25.93
C ASN A 135 7.66 20.31 -26.86
N PHE A 136 8.02 20.15 -28.14
CA PHE A 136 8.13 21.28 -29.06
C PHE A 136 6.77 21.68 -29.63
N GLY A 137 6.43 22.96 -29.47
CA GLY A 137 5.19 23.53 -30.00
C GLY A 137 3.94 23.13 -29.20
N PRO A 138 2.75 23.56 -29.64
CA PRO A 138 1.51 23.41 -28.86
C PRO A 138 1.08 21.97 -28.60
N LEU A 139 1.49 21.03 -29.47
CA LEU A 139 1.18 19.60 -29.33
C LEU A 139 2.24 18.83 -28.55
N HIS A 140 3.29 19.50 -28.06
CA HIS A 140 4.35 18.89 -27.25
C HIS A 140 5.04 17.68 -27.90
N HIS A 141 5.13 17.64 -29.23
CA HIS A 141 5.84 16.57 -29.92
C HIS A 141 7.36 16.78 -29.90
N ARG A 142 8.13 15.69 -29.93
CA ARG A 142 9.58 15.76 -30.12
C ARG A 142 9.92 16.39 -31.47
N LYS A 143 10.91 17.28 -31.53
CA LYS A 143 11.36 17.91 -32.78
C LYS A 143 12.86 18.08 -32.86
N ARG A 144 13.43 17.74 -34.01
CA ARG A 144 14.85 17.95 -34.30
C ARG A 144 15.14 19.39 -34.74
N THR A 145 15.31 20.29 -33.77
CA THR A 145 15.57 21.72 -34.02
C THR A 145 16.98 21.98 -34.55
N LYS A 146 17.22 23.18 -35.11
CA LYS A 146 18.57 23.58 -35.59
C LYS A 146 19.63 23.46 -34.49
N ARG A 147 19.28 23.84 -33.26
CA ARG A 147 20.16 23.75 -32.09
C ARG A 147 20.45 22.29 -31.71
N ALA A 148 19.43 21.43 -31.69
CA ALA A 148 19.61 20.00 -31.41
C ALA A 148 20.48 19.29 -32.47
N LYS A 149 20.40 19.71 -33.75
CA LYS A 149 21.27 19.19 -34.82
C LYS A 149 22.76 19.51 -34.63
N GLN A 150 23.10 20.55 -33.86
CA GLN A 150 24.49 20.93 -33.58
C GLN A 150 25.10 20.15 -32.41
N MET A 151 24.26 19.51 -31.60
CA MET A 151 24.70 18.67 -30.50
C MET A 151 25.15 17.30 -31.02
N LYS A 152 26.13 16.70 -30.36
CA LYS A 152 26.66 15.38 -30.73
C LYS A 152 26.43 14.39 -29.62
N VAL A 153 26.09 13.16 -29.97
CA VAL A 153 25.94 12.05 -29.02
C VAL A 153 27.10 11.09 -29.22
N MET A 154 27.70 10.64 -28.12
CA MET A 154 28.76 9.64 -28.14
C MET A 154 28.65 8.78 -26.89
N LYS A 155 28.79 7.46 -27.04
CA LYS A 155 28.97 6.56 -25.90
C LYS A 155 30.46 6.55 -25.53
N ILE A 156 30.79 6.98 -24.31
CA ILE A 156 32.17 7.02 -23.81
C ILE A 156 32.37 5.82 -22.86
N PRO A 157 33.26 4.87 -23.19
CA PRO A 157 33.54 3.73 -22.31
C PRO A 157 33.97 4.17 -20.91
N PHE A 158 33.51 3.47 -19.87
CA PHE A 158 33.86 3.82 -18.48
C PHE A 158 35.36 3.75 -18.21
N ARG A 159 36.09 2.82 -18.84
CA ARG A 159 37.58 2.76 -18.83
C ARG A 159 38.29 4.05 -19.28
N LYS A 160 37.62 4.96 -20.00
CA LYS A 160 38.19 6.27 -20.39
C LYS A 160 37.82 7.39 -19.43
N GLN A 161 36.82 7.17 -18.58
CA GLN A 161 36.27 8.15 -17.66
C GLN A 161 36.81 7.95 -16.24
N TYR A 162 37.04 6.70 -15.86
CA TYR A 162 37.51 6.29 -14.54
C TYR A 162 38.79 5.46 -14.66
N SER A 163 39.72 5.68 -13.74
CA SER A 163 41.06 5.07 -13.76
C SER A 163 41.02 3.56 -13.52
N ASP A 164 40.13 3.09 -12.64
CA ASP A 164 39.85 1.69 -12.37
C ASP A 164 38.37 1.46 -12.02
N TYR A 165 38.00 0.20 -11.79
CA TYR A 165 36.63 -0.17 -11.44
C TYR A 165 36.20 0.33 -10.04
N LYS A 166 37.15 0.59 -9.13
CA LYS A 166 36.84 1.08 -7.77
C LYS A 166 36.42 2.54 -7.81
N GLU A 167 37.15 3.36 -8.57
CA GLU A 167 36.77 4.75 -8.81
C GLU A 167 35.41 4.84 -9.53
N TYR A 168 35.15 3.94 -10.47
CA TYR A 168 33.83 3.81 -11.10
C TYR A 168 32.73 3.45 -10.08
N ALA A 169 32.99 2.46 -9.22
CA ALA A 169 32.05 2.03 -8.19
C ALA A 169 31.62 3.18 -7.26
N GLU A 170 32.60 3.92 -6.75
CA GLU A 170 32.41 4.99 -5.75
C GLU A 170 31.81 6.27 -6.33
N LYS A 171 32.11 6.60 -7.61
CA LYS A 171 31.71 7.88 -8.21
C LYS A 171 30.49 7.81 -9.11
N TYR A 172 30.16 6.62 -9.62
CA TYR A 172 29.14 6.48 -10.67
C TYR A 172 28.21 5.28 -10.47
N GLY A 173 28.76 4.13 -10.10
CA GLY A 173 27.99 2.88 -10.03
C GLY A 173 27.01 2.80 -8.85
N ASN A 174 27.02 3.79 -7.94
CA ASN A 174 26.26 3.77 -6.68
C ASN A 174 26.51 2.51 -5.84
N TYR A 175 27.72 1.94 -5.93
CA TYR A 175 28.13 0.82 -5.11
C TYR A 175 28.85 1.34 -3.85
N GLU A 176 28.52 0.75 -2.72
CA GLU A 176 29.19 0.96 -1.45
C GLU A 176 30.25 -0.12 -1.21
N LYS A 177 31.32 0.24 -0.50
CA LYS A 177 32.32 -0.73 -0.04
C LYS A 177 31.75 -1.50 1.15
N GLY A 178 31.78 -2.83 1.09
CA GLY A 178 31.28 -3.69 2.18
C GLY A 178 32.13 -3.60 3.43
N ASP A 179 31.50 -3.61 4.60
CA ASP A 179 32.17 -3.43 5.89
C ASP A 179 33.17 -4.57 6.14
N GLY A 180 34.45 -4.22 6.35
CA GLY A 180 35.52 -5.19 6.59
C GLY A 180 35.92 -6.04 5.36
N THR A 181 35.44 -5.70 4.16
CA THR A 181 35.77 -6.41 2.91
C THR A 181 36.41 -5.47 1.89
N ASP A 182 36.92 -6.02 0.79
CA ASP A 182 37.33 -5.26 -0.40
C ASP A 182 36.29 -5.34 -1.55
N ALA A 183 35.09 -5.84 -1.23
CA ALA A 183 33.98 -5.96 -2.17
C ALA A 183 33.19 -4.66 -2.30
N TYR A 184 32.60 -4.45 -3.48
CA TYR A 184 31.71 -3.35 -3.79
C TYR A 184 30.32 -3.90 -4.13
N GLY A 185 29.29 -3.27 -3.59
CA GLY A 185 27.94 -3.81 -3.59
C GLY A 185 26.90 -2.83 -3.09
N TYR A 186 25.75 -3.34 -2.66
CA TYR A 186 24.74 -2.55 -1.99
C TYR A 186 24.20 -3.32 -0.79
N TYR A 187 23.65 -2.58 0.16
CA TYR A 187 22.96 -3.13 1.31
C TYR A 187 21.47 -3.13 1.02
N LEU A 188 20.82 -4.26 1.24
CA LEU A 188 19.38 -4.39 1.08
C LEU A 188 18.79 -5.09 2.30
N ASN A 189 17.54 -4.77 2.60
CA ASN A 189 16.79 -5.51 3.61
C ASN A 189 16.24 -6.79 2.95
N PRO A 190 16.71 -7.99 3.34
CA PRO A 190 16.23 -9.24 2.75
C PRO A 190 14.76 -9.52 3.08
N ASN A 191 14.22 -8.83 4.10
CA ASN A 191 12.83 -8.89 4.50
C ASN A 191 12.02 -7.67 4.02
N ALA A 192 12.51 -6.88 3.06
CA ALA A 192 11.77 -5.74 2.53
C ALA A 192 10.42 -6.17 1.95
N GLU A 193 9.33 -5.54 2.41
CA GLU A 193 7.97 -5.78 1.93
C GLU A 193 7.25 -4.47 1.54
N TRP A 194 7.76 -3.32 1.99
CA TRP A 194 7.16 -2.02 1.72
C TRP A 194 8.20 -0.88 1.66
N ASP A 195 7.95 0.14 0.85
CA ASP A 195 8.77 1.37 0.75
C ASP A 195 8.14 2.56 1.50
N TRP A 196 6.84 2.50 1.77
CA TRP A 196 6.06 3.45 2.56
C TRP A 196 4.80 2.81 3.15
N PHE A 197 4.29 3.31 4.29
CA PHE A 197 3.00 2.89 4.83
C PHE A 197 2.25 4.02 5.55
N GLN A 198 0.97 3.77 5.81
CA GLN A 198 0.09 4.61 6.62
C GLN A 198 -0.96 3.74 7.34
N ILE A 199 -1.28 4.04 8.60
CA ILE A 199 -2.27 3.25 9.35
C ILE A 199 -3.69 3.71 8.98
N GLY A 200 -4.50 2.80 8.44
CA GLY A 200 -5.80 3.09 7.82
C GLY A 200 -5.66 3.38 6.34
N GLY A 201 -5.19 4.58 5.98
CA GLY A 201 -4.93 4.99 4.60
C GLY A 201 -6.17 4.80 3.72
N ARG A 202 -6.08 3.94 2.69
CA ARG A 202 -7.21 3.57 1.81
C ARG A 202 -8.25 2.67 2.45
N TRP A 203 -7.96 2.07 3.60
CA TRP A 203 -8.85 1.17 4.33
C TRP A 203 -9.09 1.63 5.77
N PRO A 204 -9.59 2.88 5.97
CA PRO A 204 -9.75 3.44 7.30
C PRO A 204 -10.96 2.86 8.06
N ASN A 205 -11.95 2.34 7.34
CA ASN A 205 -13.18 1.76 7.88
C ASN A 205 -13.07 0.24 7.91
N ARG A 206 -12.17 -0.29 8.74
CA ARG A 206 -11.85 -1.73 8.73
C ARG A 206 -12.68 -2.53 9.72
N PHE A 207 -12.94 -1.97 10.89
CA PHE A 207 -13.62 -2.66 11.98
C PHE A 207 -14.84 -1.89 12.43
N LEU A 208 -15.93 -2.61 12.67
CA LEU A 208 -17.16 -2.03 13.20
C LEU A 208 -17.20 -2.23 14.73
N VAL A 209 -17.35 -1.14 15.48
CA VAL A 209 -17.46 -1.16 16.95
C VAL A 209 -18.76 -0.49 17.39
N LYS A 210 -19.22 -0.77 18.61
CA LYS A 210 -20.35 -0.04 19.21
C LYS A 210 -19.98 1.42 19.44
N SER A 211 -20.97 2.30 19.35
CA SER A 211 -20.77 3.75 19.46
C SER A 211 -20.28 4.24 20.84
N ASN A 212 -20.37 3.38 21.85
CA ASN A 212 -19.86 3.60 23.21
C ASN A 212 -18.48 2.96 23.45
N CYS A 213 -17.85 2.36 22.43
CA CYS A 213 -16.49 1.83 22.53
C CYS A 213 -15.50 3.00 22.64
N CYS A 214 -14.71 3.01 23.70
CA CYS A 214 -13.86 4.15 24.06
C CYS A 214 -12.40 3.98 23.62
N THR A 215 -11.96 2.76 23.32
CA THR A 215 -10.57 2.44 22.97
C THR A 215 -10.49 1.98 21.53
N VAL A 216 -10.54 2.95 20.62
CA VAL A 216 -10.46 2.72 19.17
C VAL A 216 -9.25 3.44 18.61
N PHE A 217 -8.78 2.99 17.45
CA PHE A 217 -7.80 3.72 16.66
C PHE A 217 -8.52 4.33 15.46
N SER A 218 -8.59 5.66 15.39
CA SER A 218 -9.29 6.34 14.29
C SER A 218 -8.60 6.10 12.96
N GLY A 219 -7.28 6.01 12.96
CA GLY A 219 -6.44 5.94 11.78
C GLY A 219 -6.48 7.19 10.91
N GLU A 220 -5.67 7.14 9.87
CA GLU A 220 -5.51 8.22 8.90
C GLU A 220 -6.31 7.92 7.64
N LEU A 221 -6.78 8.96 6.96
CA LEU A 221 -7.42 8.81 5.67
C LEU A 221 -6.37 8.95 4.57
N SER A 222 -6.51 8.17 3.49
CA SER A 222 -5.79 8.45 2.25
C SER A 222 -6.21 9.81 1.72
N PHE A 223 -5.29 10.51 1.05
CA PHE A 223 -5.57 11.80 0.38
C PHE A 223 -6.79 11.73 -0.55
N PHE A 224 -7.04 10.58 -1.18
CA PHE A 224 -8.17 10.36 -2.08
C PHE A 224 -9.52 10.25 -1.38
N LEU A 225 -9.55 9.94 -0.08
CA LEU A 225 -10.78 9.73 0.69
C LEU A 225 -11.31 11.00 1.38
N LYS A 226 -10.66 12.16 1.16
CA LYS A 226 -11.02 13.42 1.85
C LYS A 226 -12.48 13.83 1.66
N ASP A 227 -13.07 13.46 0.53
CA ASP A 227 -14.44 13.79 0.14
C ASP A 227 -15.30 12.54 -0.17
N GLU A 228 -14.79 11.32 0.05
CA GLU A 228 -15.53 10.09 -0.27
C GLU A 228 -16.67 9.83 0.72
N PRO A 229 -17.81 9.31 0.24
CA PRO A 229 -18.98 9.12 1.10
C PRO A 229 -18.68 8.11 2.21
N ASP A 230 -19.14 8.44 3.41
CA ASP A 230 -19.14 7.54 4.56
C ASP A 230 -19.76 6.20 4.16
N GLU A 231 -19.04 5.09 4.39
CA GLU A 231 -19.66 3.78 4.37
C GLU A 231 -20.88 3.82 5.31
N GLU A 232 -22.03 3.34 4.81
CA GLU A 232 -23.28 3.40 5.56
C GLU A 232 -23.09 2.69 6.91
N THR A 233 -22.99 3.49 7.96
CA THR A 233 -22.68 3.03 9.30
C THR A 233 -24.00 2.72 10.00
N PRO A 234 -24.22 1.48 10.47
CA PRO A 234 -25.47 1.17 11.15
C PRO A 234 -25.64 1.99 12.42
N ASP A 235 -26.88 2.32 12.76
CA ASP A 235 -27.21 3.06 13.97
C ASP A 235 -26.62 2.39 15.22
N GLY A 236 -25.90 3.17 16.02
CA GLY A 236 -25.26 2.69 17.25
C GLY A 236 -23.89 2.04 17.03
N TYR A 237 -23.33 2.11 15.82
CA TYR A 237 -22.00 1.61 15.50
C TYR A 237 -21.09 2.71 14.91
N CYS A 238 -19.81 2.41 14.80
CA CYS A 238 -18.79 3.28 14.20
C CYS A 238 -17.73 2.42 13.50
N TRP A 239 -17.36 2.83 12.29
CA TRP A 239 -16.21 2.27 11.57
C TRP A 239 -14.91 2.90 12.04
N VAL A 240 -13.94 2.05 12.35
CA VAL A 240 -12.62 2.44 12.85
C VAL A 240 -11.50 1.66 12.17
N THR A 241 -10.28 2.18 12.25
CA THR A 241 -9.10 1.56 11.63
C THR A 241 -8.49 0.47 12.50
N GLY A 242 -8.64 0.59 13.82
CA GLY A 242 -8.21 -0.45 14.76
C GLY A 242 -9.09 -0.53 16.00
N ALA A 243 -9.22 -1.74 16.55
CA ALA A 243 -10.03 -2.05 17.71
C ALA A 243 -9.55 -3.35 18.37
N ARG A 244 -9.87 -3.55 19.66
CA ARG A 244 -9.63 -4.84 20.31
C ARG A 244 -10.52 -5.91 19.71
N LYS A 245 -9.99 -7.13 19.57
CA LYS A 245 -10.72 -8.27 19.02
C LYS A 245 -12.11 -8.46 19.65
N LYS A 246 -12.22 -8.31 20.97
CA LYS A 246 -13.48 -8.44 21.73
C LYS A 246 -14.50 -7.33 21.51
N ASP A 247 -14.05 -6.14 21.12
CA ASP A 247 -14.90 -4.95 20.96
C ASP A 247 -15.45 -4.83 19.53
N ILE A 248 -14.92 -5.62 18.59
CA ILE A 248 -15.37 -5.68 17.21
C ILE A 248 -16.71 -6.42 17.14
N ALA A 249 -17.70 -5.79 16.51
CA ALA A 249 -19.03 -6.34 16.29
C ALA A 249 -19.04 -7.28 15.08
N TRP A 250 -18.32 -8.40 15.17
CA TRP A 250 -18.11 -9.38 14.09
C TRP A 250 -19.41 -9.82 13.40
N ASP A 251 -20.44 -10.18 14.18
CA ASP A 251 -21.71 -10.65 13.65
C ASP A 251 -22.46 -9.57 12.85
N VAL A 252 -22.42 -8.33 13.34
CA VAL A 252 -23.06 -7.18 12.69
C VAL A 252 -22.32 -6.86 11.39
N MET A 253 -20.99 -6.84 11.45
CA MET A 253 -20.14 -6.63 10.28
C MET A 253 -20.40 -7.69 9.20
N LYS A 254 -20.51 -8.96 9.61
CA LYS A 254 -20.80 -10.08 8.69
C LYS A 254 -22.18 -9.94 8.05
N ALA A 255 -23.19 -9.58 8.84
CA ALA A 255 -24.55 -9.38 8.33
C ALA A 255 -24.61 -8.25 7.28
N LEU A 256 -23.91 -7.13 7.50
CA LEU A 256 -23.84 -6.02 6.55
C LEU A 256 -23.16 -6.43 5.25
N PHE A 257 -22.04 -7.16 5.33
CA PHE A 257 -21.33 -7.60 4.14
C PHE A 257 -22.14 -8.64 3.35
N ILE A 258 -22.81 -9.58 4.02
CA ILE A 258 -23.74 -10.51 3.36
C ILE A 258 -24.87 -9.75 2.67
N GLN A 259 -25.47 -8.75 3.32
CA GLN A 259 -26.54 -7.95 2.72
C GLN A 259 -26.05 -7.19 1.47
N ARG A 260 -24.92 -6.48 1.58
CA ARG A 260 -24.31 -5.75 0.46
C ARG A 260 -23.98 -6.67 -0.71
N GLU A 261 -23.40 -7.84 -0.41
CA GLU A 261 -23.04 -8.80 -1.45
C GLU A 261 -24.25 -9.46 -2.11
N LYS A 262 -25.33 -9.70 -1.35
CA LYS A 262 -26.60 -10.14 -1.91
C LYS A 262 -27.16 -9.12 -2.89
N GLU A 263 -27.12 -7.83 -2.58
CA GLU A 263 -27.59 -6.77 -3.47
C GLU A 263 -26.75 -6.66 -4.75
N ILE A 264 -25.41 -6.77 -4.62
CA ILE A 264 -24.48 -6.77 -5.75
C ILE A 264 -24.74 -8.00 -6.64
N PHE A 265 -24.88 -9.18 -6.03
CA PHE A 265 -25.13 -10.43 -6.73
C PHE A 265 -26.41 -10.36 -7.57
N LEU A 266 -27.53 -9.93 -6.99
CA LEU A 266 -28.81 -9.84 -7.69
C LEU A 266 -28.75 -8.87 -8.89
N LYS A 267 -28.10 -7.71 -8.72
CA LYS A 267 -27.89 -6.76 -9.82
C LYS A 267 -27.01 -7.34 -10.92
N CYS A 268 -25.89 -7.97 -10.56
CA CYS A 268 -24.97 -8.56 -11.54
C CYS A 268 -25.59 -9.74 -12.28
N GLU A 269 -26.40 -10.57 -11.62
CA GLU A 269 -27.15 -11.66 -12.25
C GLU A 269 -28.12 -11.13 -13.31
N GLU A 270 -28.86 -10.06 -12.98
CA GLU A 270 -29.78 -9.39 -13.90
C GLU A 270 -29.03 -8.80 -15.11
N TRP A 271 -27.95 -8.05 -14.89
CA TRP A 271 -27.13 -7.49 -15.97
C TRP A 271 -26.51 -8.55 -16.87
N TYR A 272 -26.06 -9.66 -16.29
CA TYR A 272 -25.53 -10.79 -17.04
C TYR A 272 -26.60 -11.42 -17.95
N ARG A 273 -27.82 -11.60 -17.41
CA ARG A 273 -28.97 -12.15 -18.14
C ARG A 273 -29.39 -11.25 -19.30
N ASP A 274 -29.42 -9.95 -19.07
CA ASP A 274 -29.86 -8.95 -20.06
C ASP A 274 -28.76 -8.58 -21.06
N GLY A 275 -27.50 -8.94 -20.78
CA GLY A 275 -26.34 -8.63 -21.61
C GLY A 275 -26.01 -7.14 -21.67
N THR A 276 -26.48 -6.35 -20.70
CA THR A 276 -26.30 -4.90 -20.65
C THR A 276 -25.88 -4.44 -19.26
N LEU A 277 -24.94 -3.51 -19.22
CA LEU A 277 -24.49 -2.86 -17.99
C LEU A 277 -25.09 -1.46 -17.87
N PRO A 278 -25.27 -0.93 -16.65
CA PRO A 278 -25.70 0.45 -16.46
C PRO A 278 -24.76 1.45 -17.13
N ASN A 279 -25.33 2.52 -17.69
CA ASN A 279 -24.54 3.64 -18.22
C ASN A 279 -23.60 4.20 -17.15
N GLY A 280 -22.31 4.33 -17.47
CA GLY A 280 -21.29 4.81 -16.53
C GLY A 280 -20.55 3.72 -15.75
N SER A 281 -20.79 2.43 -16.05
CA SER A 281 -20.06 1.30 -15.43
C SER A 281 -18.70 1.07 -16.09
N TRP A 282 -17.83 2.08 -16.11
CA TRP A 282 -16.55 2.07 -16.86
C TRP A 282 -15.57 0.95 -16.43
N SER A 283 -15.72 0.44 -15.21
CA SER A 283 -14.85 -0.58 -14.63
C SER A 283 -15.46 -1.99 -14.62
N MET A 284 -16.67 -2.18 -15.17
CA MET A 284 -17.37 -3.47 -15.15
C MET A 284 -17.47 -4.04 -16.55
N PHE A 285 -17.34 -5.36 -16.64
CA PHE A 285 -17.36 -6.09 -17.91
C PHE A 285 -18.19 -7.37 -17.78
N ILE A 286 -18.98 -7.66 -18.80
CA ILE A 286 -19.63 -8.97 -18.96
C ILE A 286 -18.65 -9.85 -19.76
N THR A 287 -18.29 -10.99 -19.20
CA THR A 287 -17.38 -11.97 -19.79
C THR A 287 -18.07 -13.33 -19.94
N ASP A 288 -17.42 -14.30 -20.59
CA ASP A 288 -17.96 -15.66 -20.67
C ASP A 288 -18.07 -16.33 -19.27
N LYS A 289 -17.29 -15.85 -18.31
CA LYS A 289 -17.27 -16.34 -16.92
C LYS A 289 -18.37 -15.72 -16.05
N GLY A 290 -18.78 -14.48 -16.34
CA GLY A 290 -19.72 -13.75 -15.48
C GLY A 290 -19.61 -12.23 -15.59
N VAL A 291 -19.82 -11.53 -14.48
CA VAL A 291 -19.60 -10.08 -14.38
C VAL A 291 -18.34 -9.81 -13.57
N GLU A 292 -17.40 -9.07 -14.15
CA GLU A 292 -16.09 -8.78 -13.56
C GLU A 292 -15.91 -7.26 -13.36
N SER A 293 -15.16 -6.87 -12.33
CA SER A 293 -14.71 -5.49 -12.14
C SER A 293 -13.32 -5.46 -11.52
N TRP A 294 -12.41 -4.64 -12.08
CA TRP A 294 -11.03 -4.49 -11.59
C TRP A 294 -10.30 -5.83 -11.33
N GLY A 295 -10.52 -6.82 -12.20
CA GLY A 295 -9.93 -8.16 -12.08
C GLY A 295 -10.62 -9.08 -11.06
N SER A 296 -11.65 -8.62 -10.36
CA SER A 296 -12.45 -9.41 -9.41
C SER A 296 -13.76 -9.89 -10.04
N LEU A 297 -14.11 -11.16 -9.83
CA LEU A 297 -15.37 -11.74 -10.28
C LEU A 297 -16.51 -11.38 -9.30
N LEU A 298 -17.45 -10.55 -9.73
CA LEU A 298 -18.59 -10.13 -8.90
C LEU A 298 -19.72 -11.17 -8.89
N TYR A 299 -19.96 -11.80 -10.03
CA TYR A 299 -20.95 -12.85 -10.23
C TYR A 299 -20.38 -13.88 -11.22
N ALA A 300 -20.41 -15.16 -10.89
CA ALA A 300 -20.07 -16.22 -11.84
C ALA A 300 -21.33 -16.78 -12.52
N LYS A 301 -21.23 -17.12 -13.81
CA LYS A 301 -22.36 -17.62 -14.61
C LYS A 301 -22.97 -18.89 -13.98
N GLY A 302 -24.22 -18.79 -13.54
CA GLY A 302 -24.98 -19.91 -12.99
C GLY A 302 -24.61 -20.27 -11.54
N GLU A 303 -23.81 -19.44 -10.88
CA GLU A 303 -23.48 -19.54 -9.45
C GLU A 303 -24.70 -19.20 -8.60
N THR A 304 -24.92 -19.92 -7.49
CA THR A 304 -25.95 -19.55 -6.52
C THR A 304 -25.46 -18.44 -5.57
N LEU A 305 -26.37 -17.79 -4.86
CA LEU A 305 -25.98 -16.79 -3.85
C LEU A 305 -25.08 -17.42 -2.77
N GLU A 306 -25.38 -18.64 -2.33
CA GLU A 306 -24.58 -19.36 -1.32
C GLU A 306 -23.16 -19.65 -1.84
N GLU A 307 -23.02 -20.03 -3.10
CA GLU A 307 -21.72 -20.26 -3.73
C GLU A 307 -20.89 -18.97 -3.83
N CYS A 308 -21.54 -17.86 -4.23
CA CYS A 308 -20.91 -16.54 -4.28
C CYS A 308 -20.44 -16.09 -2.88
N LEU A 309 -21.30 -16.22 -1.86
CA LEU A 309 -20.94 -15.88 -0.48
C LEU A 309 -19.78 -16.74 0.03
N ARG A 310 -19.75 -18.03 -0.30
CA ARG A 310 -18.63 -18.92 0.04
C ARG A 310 -17.33 -18.51 -0.66
N ARG A 311 -17.40 -18.13 -1.93
CA ARG A 311 -16.23 -17.64 -2.70
C ARG A 311 -15.68 -16.33 -2.14
N LYS A 312 -16.53 -15.48 -1.56
CA LYS A 312 -16.14 -14.20 -0.95
C LYS A 312 -15.77 -14.30 0.53
N GLY A 313 -15.65 -15.51 1.10
CA GLY A 313 -15.32 -15.67 2.52
C GLY A 313 -16.43 -15.23 3.48
N LEU A 314 -17.70 -15.27 3.04
CA LEU A 314 -18.87 -14.79 3.81
C LEU A 314 -19.88 -15.90 4.15
N SER A 315 -19.62 -17.15 3.77
CA SER A 315 -20.45 -18.28 4.19
C SER A 315 -20.39 -18.51 5.72
N GLU A 316 -21.22 -19.41 6.23
CA GLU A 316 -21.25 -19.76 7.66
C GLU A 316 -19.90 -20.26 8.20
N GLU A 317 -19.02 -20.77 7.33
CA GLU A 317 -17.68 -21.28 7.65
C GLU A 317 -16.71 -20.18 8.15
N TYR A 318 -16.96 -18.91 7.80
CA TYR A 318 -16.06 -17.80 8.12
C TYR A 318 -16.60 -16.96 9.27
N GLN A 319 -15.90 -16.91 10.40
CA GLN A 319 -16.32 -16.13 11.56
C GLN A 319 -16.00 -14.64 11.41
N TYR A 320 -14.85 -14.33 10.80
CA TYR A 320 -14.31 -12.98 10.69
C TYR A 320 -14.39 -12.52 9.23
N PRO A 321 -15.31 -11.61 8.86
CA PRO A 321 -15.55 -11.24 7.47
C PRO A 321 -14.53 -10.18 7.01
N LEU A 322 -13.24 -10.53 7.00
CA LEU A 322 -12.14 -9.62 6.67
C LEU A 322 -11.22 -10.23 5.60
N GLY A 323 -11.17 -9.62 4.42
CA GLY A 323 -10.12 -9.87 3.43
C GLY A 323 -8.94 -8.91 3.59
N THR A 324 -7.71 -9.41 3.56
CA THR A 324 -6.48 -8.59 3.57
C THR A 324 -5.45 -9.18 2.61
N TYR A 325 -4.43 -8.40 2.22
CA TYR A 325 -3.36 -8.89 1.34
C TYR A 325 -2.26 -9.60 2.12
N ALA A 326 -1.87 -9.05 3.27
CA ALA A 326 -0.82 -9.61 4.13
C ALA A 326 -1.21 -9.60 5.61
N LEU A 327 -0.58 -10.47 6.37
CA LEU A 327 -0.63 -10.59 7.81
C LEU A 327 0.76 -10.31 8.37
N LEU A 328 0.83 -9.47 9.40
CA LEU A 328 2.04 -9.31 10.20
C LEU A 328 1.78 -9.85 11.61
N SER A 329 2.23 -11.09 11.81
CA SER A 329 2.11 -11.85 13.06
C SER A 329 3.41 -11.81 13.88
N ASP A 330 3.45 -12.45 15.05
CA ASP A 330 4.68 -12.61 15.86
C ASP A 330 5.72 -13.50 15.18
N ASP A 331 5.29 -14.40 14.29
CA ASP A 331 6.18 -15.21 13.46
C ASP A 331 6.68 -14.45 12.22
N GLY A 332 6.21 -13.21 12.03
CA GLY A 332 6.60 -12.31 10.96
C GLY A 332 5.55 -12.14 9.86
N TRP A 333 6.03 -11.66 8.71
CA TRP A 333 5.22 -11.32 7.54
C TRP A 333 4.80 -12.54 6.73
N THR A 334 3.51 -12.64 6.43
CA THR A 334 2.93 -13.63 5.53
C THR A 334 1.96 -12.95 4.59
N ASP A 335 2.07 -13.20 3.29
CA ASP A 335 1.16 -12.68 2.27
C ASP A 335 0.70 -13.81 1.34
N ARG A 336 -0.17 -13.44 0.38
CA ARG A 336 -0.70 -14.36 -0.62
C ARG A 336 0.39 -15.00 -1.48
N TYR A 337 1.48 -14.30 -1.75
CA TYR A 337 2.57 -14.77 -2.60
C TYR A 337 3.40 -15.85 -1.87
N ARG A 338 3.80 -15.56 -0.62
CA ARG A 338 4.53 -16.48 0.26
C ARG A 338 3.74 -17.77 0.53
N MET A 339 2.41 -17.69 0.55
CA MET A 339 1.52 -18.86 0.68
C MET A 339 1.28 -19.62 -0.64
N GLY A 340 1.84 -19.15 -1.77
CA GLY A 340 1.64 -19.77 -3.07
C GLY A 340 0.20 -19.60 -3.61
N CYS A 341 -0.53 -18.59 -3.13
CA CYS A 341 -1.92 -18.35 -3.50
C CYS A 341 -2.06 -17.56 -4.82
N GLU A 342 -0.99 -16.93 -5.31
CA GLU A 342 -0.94 -16.25 -6.62
C GLU A 342 -0.34 -17.16 -7.70
N ASP A 343 -1.11 -18.13 -8.19
CA ASP A 343 -0.78 -18.85 -9.42
C ASP A 343 -1.52 -18.20 -10.60
N GLU A 344 -0.98 -18.28 -11.84
CA GLU A 344 -1.53 -17.64 -13.05
C GLU A 344 -3.01 -18.00 -13.34
N ASN A 345 -3.50 -19.07 -12.70
CA ASN A 345 -4.91 -19.35 -12.53
C ASN A 345 -5.30 -19.08 -11.08
N MET A 346 -5.82 -17.87 -10.80
CA MET A 346 -6.57 -17.53 -9.57
C MET A 346 -7.68 -18.57 -9.36
N ASN A 347 -7.33 -19.70 -8.76
CA ASN A 347 -8.24 -20.79 -8.52
C ASN A 347 -8.87 -20.56 -7.14
N SER A 348 -10.19 -20.71 -7.06
CA SER A 348 -10.97 -20.47 -5.84
C SER A 348 -10.48 -21.21 -4.59
N GLU A 349 -9.64 -22.23 -4.75
CA GLU A 349 -9.02 -22.96 -3.64
C GLU A 349 -7.90 -22.17 -2.96
N ASN A 350 -7.09 -21.42 -3.71
CA ASN A 350 -6.01 -20.58 -3.17
C ASN A 350 -6.58 -19.42 -2.34
N GLU A 351 -7.65 -18.80 -2.82
CA GLU A 351 -8.36 -17.75 -2.08
C GLU A 351 -8.92 -18.30 -0.75
N ARG A 352 -9.51 -19.50 -0.76
CA ARG A 352 -9.99 -20.15 0.46
C ARG A 352 -8.87 -20.47 1.44
N GLN A 353 -7.73 -20.96 0.97
CA GLN A 353 -6.57 -21.23 1.84
C GLN A 353 -6.10 -19.96 2.53
N TRP A 354 -6.03 -18.85 1.79
CA TRP A 354 -5.68 -17.55 2.35
C TRP A 354 -6.73 -17.07 3.37
N ASP A 355 -8.02 -17.12 3.01
CA ASP A 355 -9.08 -16.70 3.92
C ASP A 355 -9.08 -17.53 5.22
N GLN A 356 -8.81 -18.84 5.14
CA GLN A 356 -8.63 -19.71 6.30
C GLN A 356 -7.41 -19.33 7.15
N ALA A 357 -6.28 -18.97 6.53
CA ALA A 357 -5.11 -18.48 7.26
C ALA A 357 -5.44 -17.19 8.03
N VAL A 358 -6.19 -16.27 7.41
CA VAL A 358 -6.69 -15.06 8.09
C VAL A 358 -7.65 -15.41 9.23
N GLN A 359 -8.58 -16.37 9.04
CA GLN A 359 -9.45 -16.84 10.13
C GLN A 359 -8.65 -17.37 11.31
N GLN A 360 -7.67 -18.24 11.05
CA GLN A 360 -6.84 -18.88 12.08
C GLN A 360 -6.00 -17.85 12.83
N TYR A 361 -5.41 -16.90 12.10
CA TYR A 361 -4.68 -15.80 12.72
C TYR A 361 -5.56 -15.02 13.68
N ILE A 362 -6.71 -14.50 13.23
CA ILE A 362 -7.61 -13.74 14.10
C ILE A 362 -8.13 -14.60 15.27
N ALA A 363 -8.45 -15.87 15.03
CA ALA A 363 -8.90 -16.80 16.07
C ALA A 363 -7.83 -16.99 17.16
N SER A 364 -6.55 -17.08 16.78
CA SER A 364 -5.42 -17.30 17.69
C SER A 364 -5.13 -16.12 18.62
N LEU A 365 -5.51 -14.91 18.22
CA LEU A 365 -5.24 -13.70 18.99
C LEU A 365 -6.03 -13.66 20.31
N PRO A 366 -5.44 -13.13 21.40
CA PRO A 366 -6.17 -12.80 22.61
C PRO A 366 -7.32 -11.81 22.35
N ASP A 367 -8.38 -11.90 23.14
CA ASP A 367 -9.54 -11.01 23.07
C ASP A 367 -9.19 -9.53 23.26
N ASP A 368 -8.14 -9.25 24.04
CA ASP A 368 -7.63 -7.90 24.29
C ASP A 368 -6.59 -7.42 23.26
N ALA A 369 -6.18 -8.27 22.31
CA ALA A 369 -5.27 -7.85 21.25
C ALA A 369 -5.95 -6.80 20.36
N MET A 370 -5.23 -5.74 20.04
CA MET A 370 -5.73 -4.68 19.18
C MET A 370 -5.37 -4.96 17.73
N LEU A 371 -6.38 -5.26 16.92
CA LEU A 371 -6.25 -5.43 15.48
C LEU A 371 -6.19 -4.05 14.82
N VAL A 372 -5.27 -3.88 13.88
CA VAL A 372 -5.02 -2.62 13.18
C VAL A 372 -4.84 -2.87 11.68
N SER A 373 -5.49 -2.03 10.86
CA SER A 373 -5.36 -2.02 9.40
C SER A 373 -4.26 -1.07 8.96
N VAL A 374 -3.37 -1.53 8.09
CA VAL A 374 -2.28 -0.72 7.53
C VAL A 374 -2.37 -0.72 6.00
N ASP A 375 -2.22 0.46 5.40
CA ASP A 375 -2.06 0.68 3.96
C ASP A 375 -0.55 0.75 3.66
N CYS A 376 0.00 -0.31 3.08
CA CYS A 376 1.41 -0.35 2.66
C CYS A 376 1.54 -0.09 1.15
N HIS A 377 2.70 0.40 0.76
CA HIS A 377 3.11 0.65 -0.62
C HIS A 377 4.40 -0.10 -0.97
N ILE A 378 4.51 -0.49 -2.24
CA ILE A 378 5.71 -1.04 -2.90
C ILE A 378 5.89 -0.45 -4.29
#